data_AF-A0A024GVI1-F1
#
_entry.id   AF-A0A024GVI1-F1
#
_cell.length_a   1.000
_cell.length_b   1.000
_cell.length_c   1.000
_cell.angle_alpha   90.00
_cell.angle_beta   90.00
_cell.angle_gamma   90.00
#
_symmetry.space_group_name_H-M   'P 1'
#
loop_
_entity.id
_entity.type
_entity.pdbx_description
1 polymer ?
#
loop_
_entity_poly.entity_id
_entity_poly.type
_entity_poly.pdbx_seq_one_letter_code
_entity_poly.pdbx_strand_id
1 'polypeptide(L)'
;AALFRIASNARGIINDVDLLVQFRQAIKDRNKRFAWLDSDSCGLHHVVIMAVLTVLLGIDAETGQRMYLFVLLRDILSAATRLNVVGPMESTRMHLQMHSVAEAIFQSHKNRTLEEAYTSAPILDLIQGKHDQLYTRIFNS
;
A
#
# COMPACT_ATOMS: atom_id res chain seq x y z
N ALA A 1 3.02 -5.58 -6.60
CA ALA A 1 4.25 -6.22 -7.12
C ALA A 1 5.00 -5.33 -8.12
N ALA A 2 4.37 -4.98 -9.27
CA ALA A 2 5.02 -4.19 -10.32
C ALA A 2 5.64 -2.86 -9.84
N LEU A 3 4.96 -2.10 -8.98
CA LEU A 3 5.45 -0.82 -8.45
C LEU A 3 6.76 -0.93 -7.64
N PHE A 4 6.87 -1.92 -6.76
CA PHE A 4 8.08 -2.17 -5.97
C PHE A 4 9.26 -2.57 -6.87
N ARG A 5 8.99 -3.27 -7.98
CA ARG A 5 10.00 -3.67 -8.97
C ARG A 5 10.44 -2.51 -9.87
N ILE A 6 9.48 -1.70 -10.34
CA ILE A 6 9.77 -0.48 -11.09
C ILE A 6 10.65 0.45 -10.25
N ALA A 7 10.28 0.61 -8.98
CA ALA A 7 11.07 1.38 -8.03
C ALA A 7 12.47 0.77 -7.83
N SER A 8 12.60 -0.56 -7.63
CA SER A 8 13.90 -1.21 -7.43
C SER A 8 14.80 -1.14 -8.67
N ASN A 9 14.22 -1.15 -9.86
CA ASN A 9 14.96 -1.04 -11.13
C ASN A 9 15.41 0.42 -11.40
N ALA A 10 14.70 1.40 -10.85
CA ALA A 10 15.06 2.82 -10.95
C ALA A 10 16.24 3.22 -10.03
N ARG A 11 16.74 2.30 -9.20
CA ARG A 11 17.84 2.49 -8.23
C ARG A 11 19.18 2.95 -8.86
N GLY A 12 19.35 2.78 -10.18
CA GLY A 12 20.52 3.29 -10.92
C GLY A 12 20.31 4.65 -11.62
N ILE A 13 19.08 5.15 -11.69
CA ILE A 13 18.70 6.39 -12.39
C ILE A 13 18.44 7.52 -11.38
N ILE A 14 18.07 7.16 -10.14
CA ILE A 14 17.69 8.08 -9.09
C ILE A 14 18.86 8.20 -8.10
N ASN A 15 19.46 9.39 -7.99
CA ASN A 15 20.38 9.67 -6.89
C ASN A 15 19.60 9.65 -5.57
N ASP A 16 19.79 8.62 -4.74
CA ASP A 16 19.01 8.31 -3.53
C ASP A 16 18.83 9.51 -2.58
N VAL A 17 19.85 10.37 -2.46
CA VAL A 17 19.82 11.55 -1.58
C VAL A 17 18.95 12.66 -2.14
N ASP A 18 18.99 12.89 -3.45
CA ASP A 18 18.23 13.95 -4.11
C ASP A 18 16.73 13.64 -4.10
N LEU A 19 16.35 12.37 -4.30
CA LEU A 19 14.94 11.97 -4.22
C LEU A 19 14.40 12.08 -2.80
N LEU A 20 15.18 11.74 -1.77
CA LEU A 20 14.77 11.94 -0.37
C LEU A 20 14.62 13.42 -0.01
N VAL A 21 15.53 14.27 -0.49
CA VAL A 21 15.45 15.73 -0.30
C VAL A 21 14.24 16.31 -1.04
N GLN A 22 14.00 15.87 -2.27
CA GLN A 22 12.82 16.25 -3.07
C GLN A 22 11.53 15.76 -2.42
N PHE A 23 11.47 14.51 -1.96
CA PHE A 23 10.32 13.93 -1.27
C PHE A 23 10.03 14.67 0.05
N ARG A 24 11.07 14.97 0.84
CA ARG A 24 10.96 15.80 2.05
C ARG A 24 10.44 17.21 1.72
N GLN A 25 10.89 17.80 0.62
CA GLN A 25 10.40 19.11 0.15
C GLN A 25 8.94 19.02 -0.34
N ALA A 26 8.54 17.94 -1.00
CA ALA A 26 7.16 17.67 -1.44
C ALA A 26 6.19 17.56 -0.27
N ILE A 27 6.60 16.90 0.82
CA ILE A 27 5.78 16.80 2.03
C ILE A 27 5.66 18.14 2.73
N LYS A 28 6.73 18.97 2.72
CA LYS A 28 6.73 20.29 3.36
C LYS A 28 5.95 21.34 2.57
N ASP A 29 5.91 21.24 1.25
CA ASP A 29 5.36 22.25 0.36
C ASP A 29 4.40 21.61 -0.65
N ARG A 30 3.11 21.63 -0.31
CA ARG A 30 2.03 21.02 -1.12
C ARG A 30 1.91 21.59 -2.54
N ASN A 31 2.51 22.75 -2.80
CA ASN A 31 2.45 23.44 -4.09
C ASN A 31 3.64 23.10 -5.00
N LYS A 32 4.67 22.42 -4.51
CA LYS A 32 5.79 21.97 -5.33
C LYS A 32 5.43 20.65 -6.02
N ARG A 33 4.91 20.75 -7.24
CA ARG A 33 4.76 19.62 -8.16
C ARG A 33 6.14 19.19 -8.65
N PHE A 34 6.57 17.99 -8.27
CA PHE A 34 7.79 17.39 -8.83
C PHE A 34 7.45 16.72 -10.16
N ALA A 35 8.34 16.76 -11.15
CA ALA A 35 8.08 16.23 -12.49
C ALA A 35 7.79 14.71 -12.53
N TRP A 36 8.27 13.94 -11.55
CA TRP A 36 7.93 12.52 -11.38
C TRP A 36 6.62 12.30 -10.59
N LEU A 37 6.12 13.36 -9.98
CA LEU A 37 4.96 13.44 -9.10
C LEU A 37 3.84 14.23 -9.80
N ASP A 38 3.90 14.29 -11.14
CA ASP A 38 3.02 15.10 -11.95
C ASP A 38 1.58 14.64 -11.74
N SER A 39 0.81 15.54 -11.15
CA SER A 39 -0.38 15.22 -10.35
C SER A 39 -1.63 15.09 -11.20
N ASP A 40 -1.52 15.28 -12.51
CA ASP A 40 -2.64 15.31 -13.44
C ASP A 40 -2.94 13.91 -14.02
N SER A 41 -2.20 12.86 -13.63
CA SER A 41 -2.44 11.49 -14.17
C SER A 41 -2.30 10.32 -13.18
N CYS A 42 -1.67 10.53 -12.02
CA CYS A 42 -1.48 9.46 -11.02
C CYS A 42 -1.72 10.03 -9.62
N GLY A 43 -2.84 9.67 -9.00
CA GLY A 43 -3.07 9.99 -7.59
C GLY A 43 -1.93 9.42 -6.74
N LEU A 44 -1.47 10.16 -5.73
CA LEU A 44 -0.41 9.71 -4.84
C LEU A 44 -0.96 8.60 -3.92
N HIS A 45 -0.92 7.34 -4.38
CA HIS A 45 -1.41 6.20 -3.62
C HIS A 45 -0.39 5.73 -2.58
N HIS A 46 -0.88 5.30 -1.41
CA HIS A 46 -0.05 4.79 -0.32
C HIS A 46 0.96 3.72 -0.77
N VAL A 47 0.53 2.81 -1.66
CA VAL A 47 1.40 1.75 -2.20
C VAL A 47 2.59 2.28 -3.01
N VAL A 48 2.41 3.39 -3.74
CA VAL A 48 3.46 4.01 -4.56
C VAL A 48 4.51 4.63 -3.65
N ILE A 49 4.05 5.38 -2.63
CA ILE A 49 4.93 6.01 -1.65
C ILE A 49 5.71 4.95 -0.88
N MET A 50 5.04 3.90 -0.39
CA MET A 50 5.70 2.83 0.33
C MET A 50 6.75 2.12 -0.54
N ALA A 51 6.46 1.89 -1.83
CA ALA A 51 7.42 1.32 -2.77
C ALA A 51 8.65 2.20 -2.96
N VAL A 52 8.46 3.51 -3.15
CA VAL A 52 9.56 4.47 -3.26
C VAL A 52 10.40 4.49 -1.98
N LEU A 53 9.77 4.53 -0.80
CA LEU A 53 10.46 4.49 0.49
C LEU A 53 11.29 3.22 0.68
N THR A 54 10.79 2.06 0.26
CA THR A 54 11.57 0.82 0.38
C THR A 54 12.86 0.86 -0.43
N VAL A 55 12.86 1.48 -1.61
CA VAL A 55 14.07 1.66 -2.43
C VAL A 55 15.05 2.59 -1.75
N LEU A 56 14.56 3.73 -1.24
CA LEU A 56 15.40 4.73 -0.57
C LEU A 56 16.05 4.19 0.72
N LEU A 57 15.34 3.31 1.43
CA LEU A 57 15.86 2.63 2.62
C LEU A 57 16.74 1.42 2.27
N GLY A 58 16.92 1.14 0.98
CA GLY A 58 17.72 0.04 0.48
C GLY A 58 17.11 -1.35 0.67
N ILE A 59 15.82 -1.42 1.03
CA ILE A 59 15.05 -2.65 1.24
C ILE A 59 14.77 -3.30 -0.12
N ASP A 60 14.93 -4.61 -0.21
CA ASP A 60 14.63 -5.35 -1.43
C ASP A 60 13.12 -5.36 -1.74
N ALA A 61 12.78 -5.51 -3.02
CA ALA A 61 11.39 -5.41 -3.48
C ALA A 61 10.48 -6.50 -2.90
N GLU A 62 11.01 -7.68 -2.55
CA GLU A 62 10.22 -8.75 -1.98
C GLU A 62 9.90 -8.48 -0.50
N THR A 63 10.89 -8.04 0.27
CA THR A 63 10.72 -7.60 1.66
C THR A 63 9.77 -6.41 1.74
N GLY A 64 9.88 -5.45 0.82
CA GLY A 64 8.96 -4.32 0.73
C GLY A 64 7.51 -4.75 0.46
N GLN A 65 7.30 -5.73 -0.41
CA GLN A 65 5.97 -6.30 -0.69
C GLN A 65 5.38 -7.03 0.52
N ARG A 66 6.19 -7.83 1.23
CA ARG A 66 5.77 -8.52 2.46
C ARG A 66 5.42 -7.53 3.57
N MET A 67 6.24 -6.49 3.74
CA MET A 67 5.97 -5.40 4.69
C MET A 67 4.65 -4.71 4.36
N TYR A 68 4.39 -4.40 3.09
CA TYR A 68 3.14 -3.78 2.68
C TYR A 68 1.93 -4.68 2.98
N LEU A 69 2.03 -5.99 2.71
CA LEU A 69 0.95 -6.94 3.00
C LEU A 69 0.66 -7.05 4.50
N PHE A 70 1.71 -7.05 5.33
CA PHE A 70 1.58 -7.00 6.79
C PHE A 70 0.86 -5.74 7.25
N VAL A 71 1.25 -4.57 6.74
CA VAL A 71 0.61 -3.28 7.07
C VAL A 71 -0.87 -3.31 6.69
N LEU A 72 -1.19 -3.76 5.48
CA LEU A 72 -2.57 -3.85 4.99
C LEU A 72 -3.43 -4.74 5.90
N LEU A 73 -2.94 -5.92 6.25
CA LEU A 73 -3.68 -6.86 7.08
C LEU A 73 -3.92 -6.31 8.50
N ARG A 74 -2.88 -5.69 9.08
CA ARG A 74 -2.96 -4.99 10.38
C ARG A 74 -4.00 -3.87 10.37
N ASP A 75 -4.13 -3.13 9.28
CA ASP A 75 -5.08 -2.04 9.15
C ASP A 75 -6.53 -2.56 9.04
N ILE A 76 -6.75 -3.66 8.30
CA ILE A 76 -8.05 -4.35 8.20
C ILE A 76 -8.49 -4.86 9.58
N LEU A 77 -7.60 -5.53 10.32
CA LEU A 77 -7.91 -6.07 11.64
C LEU A 77 -8.14 -4.96 12.68
N SER A 78 -7.42 -3.83 12.56
CA SER A 78 -7.68 -2.62 13.36
C SER A 78 -9.07 -2.03 13.07
N ALA A 79 -9.51 -2.01 11.81
CA ALA A 79 -10.87 -1.60 11.45
C ALA A 79 -11.92 -2.57 12.02
N ALA A 80 -11.71 -3.88 11.89
CA ALA A 80 -12.60 -4.90 12.43
C ALA A 80 -12.74 -4.79 13.97
N THR A 81 -11.66 -4.45 14.66
CA THR A 81 -11.69 -4.21 16.12
C THR A 81 -12.53 -2.98 16.46
N ARG A 82 -12.36 -1.87 15.73
CA ARG A 82 -13.15 -0.63 15.92
C ARG A 82 -14.64 -0.79 15.58
N LEU A 83 -14.95 -1.71 14.67
CA LEU A 83 -16.32 -2.12 14.36
C LEU A 83 -16.92 -3.09 15.39
N ASN A 84 -16.17 -3.46 16.44
CA ASN A 84 -16.55 -4.47 17.43
C ASN A 84 -16.83 -5.86 16.81
N VAL A 85 -16.25 -6.18 15.65
CA VAL A 85 -16.38 -7.50 15.01
C VAL A 85 -15.47 -8.52 15.70
N VAL A 86 -14.27 -8.09 16.10
CA VAL A 86 -13.28 -8.91 16.81
C VAL A 86 -12.68 -8.12 17.99
N GLY A 87 -12.25 -8.83 19.03
CA GLY A 87 -11.53 -8.21 20.16
C GLY A 87 -10.06 -7.90 19.80
N PRO A 88 -9.38 -6.97 20.50
CA PRO A 88 -7.98 -6.62 20.23
C PRO A 88 -7.00 -7.80 20.35
N MET A 89 -7.19 -8.65 21.36
CA MET A 89 -6.37 -9.86 21.56
C MET A 89 -6.60 -10.86 20.42
N GLU A 90 -7.86 -11.04 20.02
CA GLU A 90 -8.25 -11.95 18.95
C GLU A 90 -7.74 -11.48 17.60
N SER A 91 -7.85 -10.18 17.31
CA SER A 91 -7.24 -9.54 16.14
C SER A 91 -5.74 -9.83 16.04
N THR A 92 -5.01 -9.73 17.16
CA THR A 92 -3.57 -10.03 17.19
C THR A 92 -3.29 -11.50 16.89
N ARG A 93 -4.08 -12.41 17.47
CA ARG A 93 -3.99 -13.85 17.22
C ARG A 93 -4.28 -14.18 15.75
N MET A 94 -5.32 -13.59 15.16
CA MET A 94 -5.66 -13.74 13.75
C MET A 94 -4.55 -13.24 12.84
N HIS A 95 -3.95 -12.08 13.14
CA HIS A 95 -2.84 -11.55 12.36
C HIS A 95 -1.67 -12.54 12.26
N LEU A 96 -1.30 -13.16 13.38
CA LEU A 96 -0.26 -14.18 13.42
C LEU A 96 -0.63 -15.43 12.61
N GLN A 97 -1.88 -15.90 12.71
CA GLN A 97 -2.34 -17.08 11.97
C GLN A 97 -2.42 -16.85 10.46
N MET A 98 -2.73 -15.63 10.05
CA MET A 98 -2.83 -15.26 8.64
C MET A 98 -1.46 -15.09 7.96
N HIS A 99 -0.35 -15.20 8.69
CA HIS A 99 1.00 -15.11 8.13
C HIS A 99 1.23 -16.12 6.99
N SER A 100 0.81 -17.37 7.17
CA SER A 100 0.96 -18.41 6.14
C SER A 100 0.15 -18.11 4.88
N VAL A 101 -1.08 -17.59 5.05
CA VAL A 101 -1.95 -17.17 3.94
C VAL A 101 -1.36 -15.97 3.22
N ALA A 102 -0.87 -14.98 3.97
CA ALA A 102 -0.21 -13.80 3.41
C ALA A 102 1.03 -14.20 2.59
N GLU A 103 1.84 -15.12 3.08
CA GLU A 103 3.00 -15.62 2.33
C GLU A 103 2.57 -16.39 1.07
N ALA A 104 1.52 -17.22 1.13
CA ALA A 104 0.99 -17.92 -0.04
C ALA A 104 0.48 -16.95 -1.12
N ILE A 105 -0.23 -15.89 -0.71
CA ILE A 105 -0.69 -14.81 -1.61
C ILE A 105 0.51 -14.11 -2.24
N PHE A 106 1.52 -13.76 -1.42
CA PHE A 106 2.75 -13.15 -1.89
C PHE A 106 3.43 -14.03 -2.95
N GLN A 107 3.65 -15.32 -2.69
CA GLN A 107 4.29 -16.21 -3.65
C GLN A 107 3.49 -16.37 -4.96
N SER A 108 2.16 -16.33 -4.87
CA SER A 108 1.27 -16.49 -6.04
C SER A 108 1.14 -15.23 -6.91
N HIS A 109 1.44 -14.05 -6.35
CA HIS A 109 1.23 -12.76 -7.01
C HIS A 109 2.50 -11.90 -7.11
N LYS A 110 3.63 -12.38 -6.58
CA LYS A 110 4.92 -11.73 -6.79
C LYS A 110 5.24 -11.72 -8.27
N ASN A 111 5.87 -10.64 -8.72
CA ASN A 111 6.37 -10.46 -10.09
C ASN A 111 5.36 -10.32 -11.24
N ARG A 112 4.05 -10.21 -10.95
CA ARG A 112 3.04 -9.88 -11.97
C ARG A 112 3.33 -8.56 -12.69
N THR A 113 2.99 -8.51 -13.97
CA THR A 113 3.16 -7.31 -14.79
C THR A 113 2.00 -6.34 -14.61
N LEU A 114 2.10 -5.15 -15.20
CA LEU A 114 1.05 -4.13 -15.07
C LEU A 114 -0.22 -4.53 -15.82
N GLU A 115 -0.07 -5.25 -16.92
CA GLU A 115 -1.16 -5.75 -17.75
C GLU A 115 -2.01 -6.80 -17.02
N GLU A 116 -1.43 -7.46 -16.01
CA GLU A 116 -2.10 -8.42 -15.13
C GLU A 116 -2.69 -7.75 -13.88
N ALA A 117 -2.71 -6.41 -13.81
CA ALA A 117 -3.35 -5.69 -12.72
C ALA A 117 -4.87 -5.65 -12.96
N TYR A 118 -5.60 -6.48 -12.24
CA TYR A 118 -7.07 -6.51 -12.26
C TYR A 118 -7.63 -6.63 -10.84
N THR A 119 -8.86 -6.16 -10.63
CA THR A 119 -9.57 -6.38 -9.37
C THR A 119 -10.14 -7.80 -9.31
N SER A 120 -9.85 -8.54 -8.25
CA SER A 120 -10.33 -9.92 -8.05
C SER A 120 -11.60 -10.01 -7.17
N ALA A 121 -12.12 -8.89 -6.67
CA ALA A 121 -13.21 -8.86 -5.70
C ALA A 121 -14.29 -7.82 -6.05
N PRO A 122 -15.02 -7.98 -7.16
CA PRO A 122 -16.00 -6.99 -7.63
C PRO A 122 -17.16 -6.74 -6.64
N ILE A 123 -17.50 -7.74 -5.82
CA ILE A 123 -18.50 -7.58 -4.77
C ILE A 123 -18.00 -6.62 -3.68
N LEU A 124 -16.72 -6.72 -3.31
CA LEU A 124 -16.12 -5.82 -2.33
C LEU A 124 -16.12 -4.38 -2.85
N ASP A 125 -15.80 -4.19 -4.13
CA ASP A 125 -15.84 -2.86 -4.77
C ASP A 125 -17.25 -2.27 -4.73
N LEU A 126 -18.29 -3.09 -4.99
CA LEU A 126 -19.68 -2.64 -4.92
C LEU A 126 -20.07 -2.23 -3.49
N ILE A 127 -19.68 -3.01 -2.48
CA ILE A 127 -19.94 -2.69 -1.07
C ILE A 127 -19.20 -1.40 -0.67
N GLN A 128 -17.95 -1.25 -1.08
CA GLN A 128 -17.17 -0.04 -0.83
C GLN A 128 -17.83 1.19 -1.46
N GLY A 129 -18.37 1.07 -2.68
CA GLY A 129 -19.13 2.13 -3.33
C GLY A 129 -20.41 2.55 -2.61
N LYS A 130 -20.91 1.75 -1.66
CA LYS A 130 -22.06 2.06 -0.80
C LYS A 130 -21.67 2.77 0.49
N HIS A 131 -20.38 2.91 0.81
CA HIS A 131 -19.91 3.51 2.06
C HIS A 131 -20.47 4.93 2.29
N ASP A 132 -20.58 5.74 1.24
CA ASP A 132 -21.16 7.10 1.32
C ASP A 132 -22.67 7.14 1.60
N GLN A 133 -23.36 6.01 1.44
CA GLN A 133 -24.80 5.87 1.68
C GLN A 133 -25.12 5.42 3.12
N LEU A 134 -24.10 5.18 3.95
CA LEU A 134 -24.30 4.77 5.34
C LEU A 134 -24.86 5.92 6.19
N TYR A 135 -25.94 5.64 6.93
CA TYR A 135 -26.58 6.60 7.84
C TYR A 135 -25.61 7.12 8.93
N THR A 136 -24.81 6.21 9.50
CA THR A 136 -23.74 6.54 10.46
C THR A 136 -22.41 6.04 9.91
N ARG A 137 -21.40 6.92 9.85
CA ARG A 137 -20.04 6.61 9.39
C ARG A 137 -19.04 6.80 10.53
N ILE A 138 -18.24 5.77 10.78
CA ILE A 138 -17.10 5.84 11.70
C ILE A 138 -15.75 5.88 10.96
N PHE A 139 -15.76 5.59 9.66
CA PHE A 139 -14.61 5.69 8.77
C PHE A 139 -14.90 6.67 7.62
N ASN A 140 -13.84 7.10 6.95
CA ASN A 140 -13.92 8.03 5.83
C ASN A 140 -14.14 7.31 4.48
N SER A 141 -13.94 5.99 4.43
CA SER A 141 -14.05 5.12 3.25
C SER A 141 -14.09 3.66 3.67
#